data_AF-A0A2Y9RFL1-F1
#
_entry.id   AF-A0A2Y9RFL1-F1
#
_cell.length_a   1.000
_cell.length_b   1.000
_cell.length_c   1.000
_cell.angle_alpha   90.00
_cell.angle_beta   90.00
_cell.angle_gamma   90.00
#
_symmetry.space_group_name_H-M   'P 1'
#
loop_
_entity.id
_entity.type
_entity.pdbx_description
1 polymer ?
#
loop_
_entity_poly.entity_id
_entity_poly.type
_entity_poly.pdbx_seq_one_letter_code
_entity_poly.pdbx_strand_id
1 'polypeptide(L)'
;MFSKTSYYQSALEHLRSHPEALEALGLPVNIHYLHLTDRFNFIDITDAQLKIPVSGSKAKGHLYVSSSRGAPFKRWNLQEVFLELRGGQQIPMFKSSEENSDDTKKE
;
A
#
# COMPACT_ATOMS: atom_id res chain seq x y z
N MET A 1 -7.26 15.38 4.92
CA MET A 1 -6.65 15.01 3.62
C MET A 1 -5.96 13.66 3.81
N PHE A 2 -6.36 12.62 3.06
CA PHE A 2 -5.82 11.25 3.21
C PHE A 2 -4.30 11.20 2.94
N SER A 3 -3.76 12.13 2.17
CA SER A 3 -2.33 12.24 1.85
C SER A 3 -1.43 12.45 3.07
N LYS A 4 -1.98 12.86 4.23
CA LYS A 4 -1.20 13.01 5.49
C LYS A 4 -1.30 11.79 6.41
N THR A 5 -2.00 10.73 5.99
CA THR A 5 -2.12 9.51 6.80
C THR A 5 -0.84 8.69 6.74
N SER A 6 -0.53 7.99 7.83
CA SER A 6 0.72 7.23 7.94
C SER A 6 0.81 6.11 6.90
N TYR A 7 -0.28 5.40 6.63
CA TYR A 7 -0.30 4.32 5.65
C TYR A 7 -0.05 4.82 4.22
N TYR A 8 -0.58 5.99 3.86
CA TYR A 8 -0.29 6.62 2.56
C TYR A 8 1.19 7.01 2.44
N GLN A 9 1.75 7.63 3.47
CA GLN A 9 3.16 8.07 3.46
C GLN A 9 4.11 6.87 3.43
N SER A 10 3.87 5.85 4.26
CA SER A 10 4.68 4.63 4.28
C SER A 10 4.67 3.90 2.93
N ALA A 11 3.52 3.84 2.25
CA ALA A 11 3.47 3.26 0.90
C ALA A 11 4.42 3.98 -0.07
N LEU A 12 4.45 5.31 -0.04
CA LEU A 12 5.34 6.10 -0.90
C LEU A 12 6.81 5.96 -0.52
N GLU A 13 7.11 5.82 0.77
CA GLU A 13 8.47 5.54 1.25
C GLU A 13 8.97 4.19 0.73
N HIS A 14 8.16 3.13 0.84
CA HIS A 14 8.48 1.82 0.29
C HIS A 14 8.68 1.86 -1.23
N LEU A 15 7.83 2.58 -1.97
CA LEU A 15 8.01 2.72 -3.42
C LEU A 15 9.32 3.44 -3.77
N ARG A 16 9.69 4.49 -3.04
CA ARG A 16 10.90 5.29 -3.29
C ARG A 16 12.19 4.59 -2.86
N SER A 17 12.11 3.61 -1.95
CA SER A 17 13.26 2.86 -1.47
C SER A 17 13.46 1.52 -2.17
N HIS A 18 12.58 1.14 -3.11
CA HIS A 18 12.60 -0.17 -3.76
C HIS A 18 13.16 -0.12 -5.19
N PRO A 19 14.42 -0.53 -5.43
CA PRO A 19 15.08 -0.35 -6.73
C PRO A 19 14.37 -1.05 -7.88
N GLU A 20 13.84 -2.25 -7.67
CA GLU A 20 13.14 -3.01 -8.71
C GLU A 20 11.88 -2.29 -9.21
N ALA A 21 11.10 -1.71 -8.29
CA ALA A 21 9.90 -0.96 -8.64
C ALA A 21 10.25 0.34 -9.36
N LEU A 22 11.31 1.03 -8.93
CA LEU A 22 11.81 2.24 -9.61
C LEU A 22 12.33 1.92 -11.01
N GLU A 23 13.04 0.80 -11.18
CA GLU A 23 13.53 0.34 -12.47
C GLU A 23 12.38 -0.01 -13.42
N ALA A 24 11.34 -0.69 -12.91
CA ALA A 24 10.19 -1.10 -13.69
C ALA A 24 9.29 0.09 -14.10
N LEU A 25 9.07 1.05 -13.20
CA LEU A 25 8.32 2.28 -13.52
C LEU A 25 9.12 3.23 -14.40
N GLY A 26 10.43 3.37 -14.14
CA GLY A 26 11.28 4.41 -14.68
C GLY A 26 11.17 5.74 -13.93
N LEU A 27 12.27 6.48 -13.85
CA LEU A 27 12.31 7.81 -13.24
C LEU A 27 11.96 8.91 -14.26
N PRO A 28 11.37 10.04 -13.84
CA PRO A 28 10.87 10.30 -12.48
C PRO A 28 9.55 9.57 -12.21
N VAL A 29 9.35 9.14 -10.95
CA VAL A 29 8.07 8.58 -10.50
C VAL A 29 7.11 9.72 -10.12
N ASN A 30 5.92 9.70 -10.73
CA ASN A 30 4.84 10.63 -10.49
C ASN A 30 3.71 9.93 -9.73
N ILE A 31 3.19 10.60 -8.71
CA ILE A 31 2.05 10.15 -7.91
C ILE A 31 0.83 10.96 -8.34
N HIS A 32 -0.23 10.27 -8.77
CA HIS A 32 -1.45 10.91 -9.29
C HIS A 32 -2.51 11.05 -8.21
N TYR A 33 -3.57 11.79 -8.54
CA TYR A 33 -4.69 11.98 -7.63
C TYR A 33 -5.41 10.66 -7.33
N LEU A 34 -5.65 10.38 -6.06
CA LEU A 34 -6.35 9.18 -5.63
C LEU A 34 -7.86 9.34 -5.88
N HIS A 35 -8.43 8.42 -6.65
CA HIS A 35 -9.87 8.40 -6.90
C HIS A 35 -10.59 7.78 -5.71
N LEU A 36 -11.03 8.60 -4.75
CA LEU A 36 -11.65 8.14 -3.50
C LEU A 36 -12.94 7.30 -3.71
N THR A 37 -13.57 7.39 -4.88
CA THR A 37 -14.75 6.59 -5.25
C THR A 37 -14.40 5.24 -5.89
N ASP A 38 -13.11 4.95 -6.11
CA ASP A 38 -12.68 3.61 -6.55
C ASP A 38 -13.00 2.59 -5.46
N ARG A 39 -13.65 1.49 -5.84
CA ARG A 39 -14.10 0.41 -4.95
C ARG A 39 -12.99 -0.25 -4.13
N PHE A 40 -11.73 -0.13 -4.54
CA PHE A 40 -10.58 -0.64 -3.81
C PHE A 40 -10.14 0.31 -2.69
N ASN A 41 -10.51 1.60 -2.78
CA ASN A 41 -10.22 2.56 -1.73
C ASN A 41 -11.25 2.39 -0.62
N PHE A 42 -10.80 1.86 0.51
CA PHE A 42 -11.62 1.60 1.68
C PHE A 42 -10.88 2.10 2.92
N ILE A 43 -11.54 2.93 3.72
CA ILE A 43 -11.01 3.35 5.01
C ILE A 43 -12.16 3.29 5.99
N ASP A 44 -12.03 2.47 7.02
CA ASP A 44 -12.95 2.44 8.15
C ASP A 44 -12.23 2.78 9.47
N ILE A 45 -12.82 2.36 10.58
CA ILE A 45 -12.30 2.62 11.91
C ILE A 45 -11.01 1.85 12.19
N THR A 46 -10.79 0.66 11.64
CA THR A 46 -9.67 -0.24 11.97
C THR A 46 -8.81 -0.64 10.79
N ASP A 47 -9.30 -0.45 9.57
CA ASP A 47 -8.72 -0.95 8.33
C ASP A 47 -8.65 0.15 7.27
N ALA A 48 -7.55 0.15 6.53
CA ALA A 48 -7.30 1.08 5.44
C ALA A 48 -6.69 0.33 4.26
N GLN A 49 -7.30 0.48 3.11
CA GLN A 49 -6.83 -0.01 1.83
C GLN A 49 -6.85 1.13 0.83
N LEU A 50 -5.73 1.33 0.14
CA LEU A 50 -5.64 2.34 -0.91
C LEU A 50 -5.01 1.78 -2.17
N LYS A 51 -5.50 2.31 -3.29
CA LYS A 51 -4.99 2.14 -4.64
C LYS A 51 -4.54 3.50 -5.16
N ILE A 52 -3.24 3.73 -5.11
CA ILE A 52 -2.59 5.01 -5.44
C ILE A 52 -2.07 4.92 -6.89
N PRO A 53 -2.60 5.70 -7.84
CA PRO A 53 -2.12 5.62 -9.21
C PRO A 53 -0.73 6.26 -9.33
N VAL A 54 0.19 5.56 -10.00
CA VAL A 54 1.58 5.98 -10.17
C VAL A 54 2.05 5.80 -11.62
N SER A 55 3.01 6.61 -12.04
CA SER A 55 3.65 6.45 -13.35
C SER A 55 5.10 6.86 -13.36
N GLY A 56 5.90 6.15 -14.15
CA GLY A 56 7.24 6.57 -14.53
C GLY A 56 7.38 6.72 -16.04
N SER A 57 8.62 6.85 -16.50
CA SER A 57 8.96 6.99 -17.92
C SER A 57 8.81 5.69 -18.72
N LYS A 58 8.88 4.52 -18.07
CA LYS A 58 8.76 3.20 -18.71
C LYS A 58 7.35 2.60 -18.58
N ALA A 59 6.72 2.76 -17.42
CA ALA A 59 5.45 2.11 -17.13
C ALA A 59 4.51 2.95 -16.26
N LYS A 60 3.24 2.54 -16.23
CA LYS A 60 2.19 3.06 -15.35
C LYS A 60 1.61 1.91 -14.54
N GLY A 61 1.10 2.21 -13.35
CA GLY A 61 0.55 1.20 -12.46
C GLY A 61 -0.20 1.79 -11.28
N HIS A 62 -0.49 0.94 -10.32
CA HIS A 62 -1.08 1.31 -9.04
C HIS A 62 -0.24 0.75 -7.91
N LEU A 63 0.04 1.60 -6.94
CA LEU A 63 0.59 1.19 -5.67
C LEU A 63 -0.56 0.83 -4.74
N TYR A 64 -0.62 -0.43 -4.32
CA TYR A 64 -1.58 -0.91 -3.35
C TYR A 64 -0.94 -0.88 -1.97
N VAL A 65 -1.73 -0.43 -0.99
CA VAL A 65 -1.33 -0.47 0.43
C VAL A 65 -2.51 -0.91 1.27
N SER A 66 -2.25 -1.82 2.20
CA SER A 66 -3.17 -2.21 3.27
C SER A 66 -2.54 -1.90 4.63
N SER A 67 -3.36 -1.46 5.57
CA SER A 67 -2.95 -1.16 6.94
C SER A 67 -4.11 -1.40 7.89
N SER A 68 -3.82 -1.83 9.11
CA SER A 68 -4.82 -2.06 10.14
C SER A 68 -4.37 -1.51 11.50
N ARG A 69 -5.31 -1.34 12.42
CA ARG A 69 -5.04 -0.96 13.82
C ARG A 69 -6.03 -1.66 14.74
N GLY A 70 -5.57 -2.04 15.94
CA GLY A 70 -6.40 -2.81 16.87
C GLY A 70 -7.55 -2.05 17.53
N ALA A 71 -7.61 -0.72 17.42
CA ALA A 71 -8.69 0.10 17.98
C ALA A 71 -8.71 1.51 17.35
N PRO A 72 -9.84 2.25 17.45
CA PRO A 72 -9.87 3.67 17.14
C PRO A 72 -8.72 4.43 17.81
N PHE A 73 -8.13 5.39 17.10
CA PHE A 73 -7.03 6.24 17.58
C PHE A 73 -5.70 5.54 17.90
N LYS A 74 -5.59 4.22 17.71
CA LYS A 74 -4.29 3.53 17.71
C LYS A 74 -3.51 3.84 16.41
N ARG A 75 -2.21 3.61 16.46
CA ARG A 75 -1.31 3.72 15.31
C ARG A 75 -1.71 2.69 14.25
N TRP A 76 -1.68 3.10 12.99
CA TRP A 76 -1.81 2.19 11.86
C TRP A 76 -0.55 1.34 11.72
N ASN A 77 -0.75 0.04 11.57
CA ASN A 77 0.27 -0.95 11.25
C ASN A 77 0.16 -1.27 9.77
N LEU A 78 1.27 -1.09 9.05
CA LEU A 78 1.36 -1.46 7.64
C LEU A 78 1.26 -2.98 7.52
N GLN A 79 0.38 -3.46 6.65
CA GLN A 79 0.18 -4.88 6.42
C GLN A 79 0.81 -5.32 5.10
N GLU A 80 0.58 -4.57 4.02
CA GLU A 80 1.13 -4.91 2.72
C GLU A 80 1.36 -3.68 1.87
N VAL A 81 2.41 -3.72 1.05
CA VAL A 81 2.63 -2.76 -0.04
C VAL A 81 3.15 -3.52 -1.26
N PHE A 82 2.47 -3.35 -2.39
CA PHE A 82 2.94 -3.87 -3.67
C PHE A 82 2.58 -2.94 -4.81
N LEU A 83 3.41 -2.96 -5.85
CA LEU A 83 3.17 -2.24 -7.10
C LEU A 83 2.57 -3.21 -8.11
N GLU A 84 1.45 -2.84 -8.72
CA GLU A 84 0.90 -3.53 -9.88
C GLU A 84 1.07 -2.65 -11.12
N LEU A 85 1.84 -3.15 -12.10
CA LEU A 85 1.97 -2.49 -13.39
C LEU A 85 0.73 -2.75 -14.24
N ARG A 86 0.45 -1.87 -15.21
CA ARG A 86 -0.71 -2.01 -16.13
C ARG A 86 -0.72 -3.35 -16.90
N GLY A 87 0.43 -4.01 -17.04
CA GLY A 87 0.57 -5.34 -17.64
C GLY A 87 0.21 -6.51 -16.70
N GLY A 88 -0.19 -6.23 -15.45
CA GLY A 88 -0.55 -7.24 -14.45
C GLY A 88 0.62 -7.78 -13.62
N GLN A 89 1.87 -7.43 -13.97
CA GLN A 89 3.03 -7.76 -13.13
C GLN A 89 2.92 -7.07 -11.77
N GLN A 90 3.10 -7.85 -10.70
CA GLN A 90 3.14 -7.36 -9.33
C GLN A 90 4.55 -7.43 -8.76
N ILE A 91 4.96 -6.36 -8.06
CA ILE A 91 6.24 -6.23 -7.38
C ILE A 91 5.95 -6.00 -5.89
N PRO A 92 6.06 -7.03 -5.04
CA PRO A 92 5.85 -6.91 -3.61
C PRO A 92 7.01 -6.15 -2.96
N MET A 93 6.70 -5.13 -2.16
CA MET A 93 7.70 -4.27 -1.51
C MET A 93 7.69 -4.42 0.01
N PHE A 94 6.55 -4.77 0.58
CA PHE A 94 6.39 -5.04 1.99
C PHE A 94 5.23 -6.01 2.21
N LYS A 95 5.42 -6.96 3.13
CA LYS A 95 4.36 -7.76 3.70
C LYS A 95 4.69 -7.99 5.16
N SER A 96 3.75 -7.68 6.06
CA SER A 96 3.88 -8.07 7.45
C SER A 96 3.93 -9.60 7.50
N SER A 97 4.93 -10.14 8.17
CA SER A 97 4.88 -11.54 8.58
C SER A 97 3.68 -11.67 9.51
N GLU A 98 2.65 -12.41 9.09
CA GLU A 98 1.60 -12.86 10.00
C GLU A 98 2.30 -13.62 11.13
N GLU A 99 2.48 -12.97 12.27
CA GLU A 99 2.77 -13.69 13.50
C GLU A 99 1.49 -14.48 13.78
N ASN A 100 1.59 -15.80 13.65
CA ASN A 100 0.56 -16.78 14.00
C ASN A 100 -0.28 -16.26 15.17
N SER A 101 -1.51 -15.84 14.89
CA SER A 101 -2.56 -15.92 15.89
C SER A 101 -2.93 -17.39 15.98
N ASP A 102 -2.07 -18.14 16.66
CA ASP A 102 -2.22 -19.56 16.90
C ASP A 102 -3.51 -19.77 17.71
N ASP A 103 -4.51 -20.29 17.02
CA ASP A 103 -5.73 -20.81 17.60
C ASP A 103 -5.34 -22.05 18.42
N THR A 104 -5.12 -21.89 19.73
CA THR A 104 -4.96 -23.04 20.64
C THR A 104 -5.87 -22.92 21.87
N LYS A 105 -6.99 -23.63 21.74
CA LYS A 105 -7.69 -24.48 22.72
C LYS A 105 -8.16 -23.89 24.07
N LYS A 106 -9.49 -23.99 24.22
CA LYS A 106 -10.21 -24.64 25.34
C LYS A 106 -9.35 -25.03 26.55
N GLU A 107 -9.71 -24.49 27.71
CA GLU A 107 -10.13 -25.28 28.90
C GLU A 107 -11.30 -24.56 29.58
#